data_AF-A0A4R3TAN0-F1
#
_entry.id   AF-A0A4R3TAN0-F1
#
_cell.length_a   1.000
_cell.length_b   1.000
_cell.length_c   1.000
_cell.angle_alpha   90.00
_cell.angle_beta   90.00
_cell.angle_gamma   90.00
#
_symmetry.space_group_name_H-M   'P 1'
#
loop_
_entity.id
_entity.type
_entity.pdbx_description
1 polymer ?
#
loop_
_entity_poly.entity_id
_entity_poly.type
_entity_poly.pdbx_seq_one_letter_code
_entity_poly.pdbx_strand_id
1 'polypeptide(L)'
;MNVINNNRLRRSLMIFAMMGSILPVASAHAATQGALGTTSTGTVTINATIAGLVQISNLTDITFSALTGAADAQQTENVCVWSNTSSKSYTIRATGNGTTGAFTLASGTNAPVPYSVAWANSASATSGTGLTTNVTSAAFTSTAVTPLCAAGASPTAKLFVTILATDQNSMIANAAYTGVLTLLVTPQ
;
A
#
# COMPACT_ATOMS: atom_id res chain seq x y z
N MET A 1 45.89 -6.47 61.54
CA MET A 1 44.92 -7.13 62.44
C MET A 1 44.16 -8.16 61.64
N ASN A 2 44.54 -9.43 61.80
CA ASN A 2 43.73 -10.61 61.45
C ASN A 2 42.46 -10.62 62.31
N VAL A 3 41.33 -11.09 61.76
CA VAL A 3 40.63 -12.30 62.24
C VAL A 3 39.82 -12.90 61.07
N ILE A 4 40.03 -14.21 60.92
CA ILE A 4 39.44 -15.22 60.03
C ILE A 4 38.18 -15.78 60.74
N ASN A 5 37.09 -16.15 60.05
CA ASN A 5 36.60 -17.54 60.08
C ASN A 5 35.44 -17.88 59.12
N ASN A 6 35.51 -19.15 58.72
CA ASN A 6 34.79 -19.93 57.74
C ASN A 6 33.34 -20.35 58.11
N ASN A 7 32.75 -21.03 57.11
CA ASN A 7 31.90 -22.24 57.21
C ASN A 7 30.38 -21.98 57.32
N ARG A 8 29.46 -22.59 56.54
CA ARG A 8 29.50 -23.85 55.79
C ARG A 8 28.53 -23.87 54.60
N LEU A 9 28.90 -24.69 53.61
CA LEU A 9 28.03 -25.33 52.64
C LEU A 9 26.70 -25.82 53.26
N ARG A 10 25.59 -25.70 52.52
CA ARG A 10 24.77 -26.86 52.12
C ARG A 10 23.55 -26.49 51.24
N ARG A 11 23.39 -27.36 50.22
CA ARG A 11 22.15 -27.80 49.55
C ARG A 11 21.58 -26.94 48.41
N SER A 12 21.97 -27.35 47.20
CA SER A 12 21.15 -27.27 45.98
C SER A 12 19.73 -27.76 46.24
N LEU A 13 18.74 -26.95 45.85
CA LEU A 13 17.40 -27.41 45.53
C LEU A 13 17.05 -26.83 44.15
N MET A 14 16.92 -27.72 43.16
CA MET A 14 16.41 -27.40 41.83
C MET A 14 14.98 -26.88 41.94
N ILE A 15 14.72 -25.66 41.47
CA ILE A 15 13.37 -25.18 41.20
C ILE A 15 13.21 -25.14 39.69
N PHE A 16 12.42 -26.09 39.18
CA PHE A 16 11.96 -26.16 37.81
C PHE A 16 10.97 -25.00 37.58
N ALA A 17 11.43 -23.92 36.94
CA ALA A 17 10.54 -22.82 36.56
C ALA A 17 9.81 -23.19 35.26
N MET A 18 8.52 -23.43 35.44
CA MET A 18 7.51 -23.83 34.47
C MET A 18 7.50 -22.91 33.24
N MET A 19 7.86 -23.46 32.08
CA MET A 19 7.78 -22.80 30.79
C MET A 19 6.29 -22.76 30.37
N GLY A 20 5.61 -21.65 30.70
CA GLY A 20 4.19 -21.44 30.39
C GLY A 20 3.99 -21.20 28.89
N SER A 21 3.61 -22.25 28.18
CA SER A 21 3.13 -22.21 26.80
C SER A 21 1.88 -21.34 26.68
N ILE A 22 2.00 -20.19 26.01
CA ILE A 22 0.88 -19.33 25.63
C ILE A 22 0.17 -20.02 24.45
N LEU A 23 -0.91 -20.75 24.73
CA LEU A 23 -1.80 -21.24 23.68
C LEU A 23 -2.63 -20.08 23.13
N PRO A 24 -2.87 -20.02 21.80
CA PRO A 24 -3.81 -19.06 21.23
C PRO A 24 -5.20 -19.32 21.82
N VAL A 25 -5.81 -18.30 22.41
CA VAL A 25 -7.20 -18.35 22.89
C VAL A 25 -8.09 -18.49 21.65
N ALA A 26 -8.54 -19.70 21.35
CA ALA A 26 -9.66 -19.88 20.44
C ALA A 26 -10.89 -19.24 21.08
N SER A 27 -11.56 -18.35 20.36
CA SER A 27 -12.83 -17.75 20.76
C SER A 27 -13.80 -18.87 21.12
N ALA A 28 -14.11 -19.03 22.40
CA ALA A 28 -15.11 -20.00 22.84
C ALA A 28 -16.51 -19.47 22.44
N HIS A 29 -17.01 -19.89 21.29
CA HIS A 29 -18.41 -19.66 20.92
C HIS A 29 -19.28 -20.66 21.69
N ALA A 30 -19.82 -20.22 22.83
CA ALA A 30 -20.75 -21.03 23.60
C ALA A 30 -22.17 -20.82 23.09
N ALA A 31 -22.64 -21.71 22.21
CA ALA A 31 -24.08 -21.89 22.07
C ALA A 31 -24.65 -22.26 23.46
N THR A 32 -25.81 -21.73 23.81
CA THR A 32 -26.50 -22.11 25.05
C THR A 32 -27.69 -22.97 24.70
N GLN A 33 -27.81 -24.11 25.38
CA GLN A 33 -28.91 -25.03 25.12
C GLN A 33 -30.08 -24.66 26.01
N GLY A 34 -31.29 -24.76 25.47
CA GLY A 34 -32.48 -24.61 26.28
C GLY A 34 -32.61 -25.74 27.30
N ALA A 35 -33.08 -25.40 28.51
CA ALA A 35 -33.39 -26.40 29.52
C ALA A 35 -34.72 -27.10 29.22
N LEU A 36 -34.93 -28.27 29.81
CA LEU A 36 -36.21 -28.98 29.75
C LEU A 36 -37.25 -28.25 30.62
N GLY A 37 -38.39 -27.90 30.03
CA GLY A 37 -39.47 -27.20 30.70
C GLY A 37 -40.69 -27.06 29.77
N THR A 38 -41.74 -26.39 30.24
CA THR A 38 -42.93 -26.09 29.41
C THR A 38 -42.60 -25.12 28.27
N THR A 39 -41.52 -24.34 28.39
CA THR A 39 -40.87 -23.59 27.31
C THR A 39 -39.35 -23.79 27.40
N SER A 40 -38.66 -23.72 26.25
CA SER A 40 -37.21 -23.91 26.16
C SER A 40 -36.61 -22.90 25.18
N THR A 41 -35.51 -22.27 25.57
CA THR A 41 -34.83 -21.25 24.76
C THR A 41 -33.32 -21.51 24.78
N GLY A 42 -32.76 -21.72 23.60
CA GLY A 42 -31.30 -21.75 23.39
C GLY A 42 -30.85 -20.56 22.56
N THR A 43 -29.54 -20.30 22.57
CA THR A 43 -28.92 -19.25 21.77
C THR A 43 -27.75 -19.79 20.97
N VAL A 44 -27.52 -19.21 19.79
CA VAL A 44 -26.35 -19.50 18.94
C VAL A 44 -25.68 -18.18 18.55
N THR A 45 -24.36 -18.19 18.42
CA THR A 45 -23.61 -17.04 17.88
C THR A 45 -23.37 -17.25 16.39
N ILE A 46 -23.75 -16.28 15.58
CA ILE A 46 -23.45 -16.24 14.14
C ILE A 46 -22.38 -15.18 13.93
N ASN A 47 -21.26 -15.56 13.31
CA ASN A 47 -20.16 -14.65 12.98
C ASN A 47 -20.07 -14.46 11.47
N ALA A 48 -19.82 -13.23 11.03
CA ALA A 48 -19.55 -12.90 9.64
C ALA A 48 -18.57 -11.72 9.57
N THR A 49 -17.65 -11.76 8.61
CA THR A 49 -16.65 -10.70 8.39
C THR A 49 -16.44 -10.46 6.90
N ILE A 50 -16.25 -9.20 6.52
CA ILE A 50 -15.86 -8.79 5.16
C ILE A 50 -14.47 -8.14 5.25
N ALA A 51 -13.55 -8.52 4.37
CA ALA A 51 -12.22 -7.93 4.32
C ALA A 51 -12.24 -6.50 3.74
N GLY A 52 -11.27 -5.68 4.14
CA GLY A 52 -10.97 -4.42 3.49
C GLY A 52 -10.45 -4.65 2.07
N LEU A 53 -11.08 -4.03 1.09
CA LEU A 53 -10.78 -4.12 -0.33
C LEU A 53 -10.48 -2.72 -0.87
N VAL A 54 -9.61 -2.68 -1.87
CA VAL A 54 -9.31 -1.50 -2.67
C VAL A 54 -9.21 -1.91 -4.13
N GLN A 55 -9.53 -1.00 -5.04
CA GLN A 55 -9.38 -1.20 -6.48
C GLN A 55 -8.89 0.09 -7.12
N ILE A 56 -7.92 -0.02 -8.03
CA ILE A 56 -7.57 1.02 -8.98
C ILE A 56 -8.03 0.58 -10.37
N SER A 57 -8.64 1.49 -11.15
CA SER A 57 -9.09 1.23 -12.52
C SER A 57 -8.92 2.47 -13.41
N ASN A 58 -9.20 2.31 -14.70
CA ASN A 58 -9.01 3.32 -15.75
C ASN A 58 -7.55 3.76 -15.91
N LEU A 59 -6.61 2.86 -15.65
CA LEU A 59 -5.22 3.05 -16.04
C LEU A 59 -5.06 2.75 -17.54
N THR A 60 -4.39 3.65 -18.25
CA THR A 60 -3.98 3.50 -19.65
C THR A 60 -2.49 3.81 -19.78
N ASP A 61 -1.90 3.34 -20.88
CA ASP A 61 -0.49 3.61 -21.18
C ASP A 61 -0.29 5.09 -21.50
N ILE A 62 0.76 5.68 -20.92
CA ILE A 62 1.15 7.08 -21.14
C ILE A 62 2.20 7.14 -22.26
N THR A 63 1.96 7.97 -23.27
CA THR A 63 2.92 8.24 -24.34
C THR A 63 3.27 9.72 -24.41
N PHE A 64 4.57 10.02 -24.48
CA PHE A 64 5.07 11.36 -24.77
C PHE A 64 5.41 11.47 -26.26
N SER A 65 4.60 12.21 -27.04
CA SER A 65 4.66 12.19 -28.51
C SER A 65 5.45 13.35 -29.16
N ALA A 66 6.03 14.27 -28.39
CA ALA A 66 6.79 15.41 -28.93
C ALA A 66 7.71 16.05 -27.87
N LEU A 67 8.70 15.29 -27.39
CA LEU A 67 9.70 15.83 -26.46
C LEU A 67 10.67 16.74 -27.22
N THR A 68 10.75 18.01 -26.83
CA THR A 68 11.60 19.02 -27.48
C THR A 68 12.80 19.44 -26.64
N GLY A 69 12.82 19.11 -25.35
CA GLY A 69 13.84 19.58 -24.42
C GLY A 69 13.75 21.07 -24.07
N ALA A 70 12.71 21.79 -24.54
CA ALA A 70 12.53 23.22 -24.29
C ALA A 70 11.79 23.52 -22.98
N ALA A 71 10.94 22.60 -22.52
CA ALA A 71 10.18 22.71 -21.28
C ALA A 71 9.90 21.31 -20.72
N ASP A 72 9.54 21.25 -19.43
CA ASP A 72 9.13 20.01 -18.80
C ASP A 72 7.90 19.44 -19.50
N ALA A 73 7.95 18.15 -19.80
CA ALA A 73 6.84 17.44 -20.40
C ALA A 73 6.07 16.73 -19.29
N GLN A 74 4.78 17.01 -19.17
CA GLN A 74 3.90 16.35 -18.22
C GLN A 74 2.75 15.68 -18.95
N GLN A 75 2.49 14.44 -18.58
CA GLN A 75 1.27 13.72 -18.94
C GLN A 75 0.49 13.37 -17.68
N THR A 76 -0.83 13.28 -17.83
CA THR A 76 -1.72 13.00 -16.70
C THR A 76 -2.76 11.97 -17.06
N GLU A 77 -3.09 11.11 -16.10
CA GLU A 77 -4.16 10.12 -16.25
C GLU A 77 -5.20 10.27 -15.15
N ASN A 78 -6.46 10.37 -15.54
CA ASN A 78 -7.57 10.37 -14.62
C ASN A 78 -7.95 8.93 -14.28
N VAL A 79 -7.81 8.57 -13.01
CA VAL A 79 -7.97 7.19 -12.53
C VAL A 79 -9.05 7.10 -11.46
N CYS A 80 -9.62 5.91 -11.31
CA CYS A 80 -10.56 5.63 -10.25
C CYS A 80 -9.86 4.77 -9.19
N VAL A 81 -9.84 5.25 -7.94
CA VAL A 81 -9.56 4.40 -6.78
C VAL A 81 -10.83 4.25 -5.96
N TRP A 82 -11.21 3.04 -5.60
CA TRP A 82 -12.35 2.72 -4.74
C TRP A 82 -11.89 1.87 -3.55
N SER A 83 -12.52 2.05 -2.39
CA SER A 83 -12.33 1.19 -1.21
C SER A 83 -13.64 0.95 -0.48
N ASN A 84 -13.80 -0.26 0.10
CA ASN A 84 -14.95 -0.62 0.93
C ASN A 84 -14.74 -0.34 2.42
N THR A 85 -13.59 0.20 2.84
CA THR A 85 -13.39 0.57 4.25
C THR A 85 -14.34 1.70 4.64
N SER A 86 -14.67 1.81 5.92
CA SER A 86 -15.62 2.82 6.40
C SER A 86 -15.16 4.25 6.12
N SER A 87 -13.83 4.47 6.10
CA SER A 87 -13.18 5.74 5.76
C SER A 87 -12.99 5.93 4.26
N LYS A 88 -13.20 4.90 3.44
CA LYS A 88 -12.85 4.86 2.00
C LYS A 88 -11.38 5.21 1.74
N SER A 89 -10.52 4.99 2.73
CA SER A 89 -9.14 5.43 2.69
C SER A 89 -8.23 4.41 2.01
N TYR A 90 -7.19 4.92 1.36
CA TYR A 90 -6.18 4.11 0.70
C TYR A 90 -4.81 4.79 0.74
N THR A 91 -3.74 4.01 0.69
CA THR A 91 -2.38 4.51 0.40
C THR A 91 -1.94 4.04 -0.97
N ILE A 92 -0.97 4.74 -1.57
CA ILE A 92 -0.32 4.33 -2.81
C ILE A 92 1.19 4.21 -2.60
N ARG A 93 1.78 3.16 -3.19
CA ARG A 93 3.22 3.00 -3.34
C ARG A 93 3.54 2.84 -4.81
N ALA A 94 4.36 3.72 -5.34
CA ALA A 94 4.83 3.69 -6.73
C ALA A 94 6.21 3.04 -6.82
N THR A 95 6.42 2.22 -7.84
CA THR A 95 7.71 1.58 -8.13
C THR A 95 7.94 1.57 -9.63
N GLY A 96 9.06 2.13 -10.10
CA GLY A 96 9.47 2.01 -11.50
C GLY A 96 10.18 0.69 -11.78
N ASN A 97 10.47 0.39 -13.03
CA ASN A 97 11.24 -0.79 -13.44
C ASN A 97 12.75 -0.54 -13.57
N GLY A 98 13.23 0.65 -13.20
CA GLY A 98 14.66 0.94 -13.13
C GLY A 98 15.36 0.20 -12.00
N THR A 99 16.70 0.32 -11.94
CA THR A 99 17.52 -0.24 -10.86
C THR A 99 16.96 0.13 -9.50
N THR A 100 16.79 -0.85 -8.60
CA THR A 100 16.19 -0.68 -7.26
C THR A 100 14.76 -0.09 -7.26
N GLY A 101 14.04 -0.18 -8.37
CA GLY A 101 12.69 0.38 -8.52
C GLY A 101 12.68 1.85 -8.98
N ALA A 102 13.80 2.39 -9.44
CA ALA A 102 13.89 3.79 -9.87
C ALA A 102 12.89 4.13 -10.98
N PHE A 103 12.39 5.37 -10.96
CA PHE A 103 11.55 5.93 -12.02
C PHE A 103 12.42 6.33 -13.20
N THR A 104 12.68 5.37 -14.09
CA THR A 104 13.49 5.60 -15.30
C THR A 104 12.86 4.93 -16.50
N LEU A 105 12.98 5.56 -17.67
CA LEU A 105 12.73 4.96 -18.97
C LEU A 105 14.06 4.40 -19.49
N ALA A 106 14.07 3.12 -19.86
CA ALA A 106 15.25 2.47 -20.41
C ALA A 106 15.21 2.50 -21.94
N SER A 107 16.40 2.57 -22.54
CA SER A 107 16.61 2.30 -23.96
C SER A 107 17.62 1.16 -24.06
N GLY A 108 17.53 0.32 -25.09
CA GLY A 108 18.35 -0.89 -25.19
C GLY A 108 19.86 -0.65 -25.06
N THR A 109 20.35 0.51 -25.54
CA THR A 109 21.78 0.85 -25.57
C THR A 109 22.12 2.19 -24.91
N ASN A 110 21.14 3.04 -24.61
CA ASN A 110 21.37 4.39 -24.12
C ASN A 110 21.16 4.50 -22.61
N ALA A 111 21.70 5.57 -22.02
CA ALA A 111 21.52 5.85 -20.60
C ALA A 111 20.02 5.95 -20.24
N PRO A 112 19.58 5.41 -19.08
CA PRO A 112 18.20 5.56 -18.63
C PRO A 112 17.84 7.03 -18.39
N VAL A 113 16.61 7.40 -18.75
CA VAL A 113 16.09 8.77 -18.62
C VAL A 113 15.16 8.80 -17.41
N PRO A 114 15.42 9.63 -16.38
CA PRO A 114 14.56 9.69 -15.22
C PRO A 114 13.22 10.36 -15.53
N TYR A 115 12.20 10.01 -14.75
CA TYR A 115 10.93 10.71 -14.69
C TYR A 115 10.49 10.84 -13.24
N SER A 116 9.58 11.78 -12.97
CA SER A 116 8.94 11.93 -11.67
C SER A 116 7.48 11.51 -11.72
N VAL A 117 6.98 11.05 -10.58
CA VAL A 117 5.59 10.60 -10.41
C VAL A 117 4.96 11.44 -9.30
N ALA A 118 3.78 11.95 -9.54
CA ALA A 118 2.97 12.59 -8.51
C ALA A 118 1.52 12.08 -8.56
N TRP A 119 0.84 12.19 -7.42
CA TRP A 119 -0.53 11.72 -7.24
C TRP A 119 -1.40 12.80 -6.64
N ALA A 120 -2.63 12.93 -7.14
CA ALA A 120 -3.66 13.76 -6.52
C ALA A 120 -4.93 12.95 -6.30
N ASN A 121 -5.56 13.15 -5.15
CA ASN A 121 -6.87 12.57 -4.84
C ASN A 121 -8.02 13.45 -5.38
N SER A 122 -7.87 13.90 -6.63
CA SER A 122 -8.89 14.61 -7.40
C SER A 122 -8.56 14.57 -8.90
N ALA A 123 -9.54 14.23 -9.73
CA ALA A 123 -9.40 14.25 -11.19
C ALA A 123 -9.34 15.67 -11.80
N SER A 124 -9.71 16.71 -11.05
CA SER A 124 -9.59 18.11 -11.52
C SER A 124 -8.26 18.75 -11.14
N ALA A 125 -7.41 18.08 -10.36
CA ALA A 125 -6.14 18.64 -9.92
C ALA A 125 -5.21 18.95 -11.10
N THR A 126 -4.44 20.04 -10.97
CA THR A 126 -3.40 20.44 -11.94
C THR A 126 -1.98 20.11 -11.45
N SER A 127 -1.86 19.65 -10.21
CA SER A 127 -0.63 19.16 -9.60
C SER A 127 -0.95 18.09 -8.55
N GLY A 128 0.08 17.41 -8.06
CA GLY A 128 -0.08 16.34 -7.07
C GLY A 128 1.06 16.31 -6.06
N THR A 129 0.94 15.42 -5.08
CA THR A 129 2.01 15.10 -4.14
C THR A 129 3.01 14.17 -4.81
N GLY A 130 4.30 14.54 -4.80
CA GLY A 130 5.36 13.69 -5.34
C GLY A 130 5.43 12.35 -4.62
N LEU A 131 5.50 11.27 -5.40
CA LEU A 131 5.75 9.92 -4.89
C LEU A 131 7.24 9.62 -4.95
N THR A 132 7.74 8.95 -3.92
CA THR A 132 9.11 8.41 -3.91
C THR A 132 9.04 6.91 -4.15
N THR A 133 9.97 6.37 -4.94
CA THR A 133 9.97 4.95 -5.24
C THR A 133 10.03 4.11 -3.97
N ASN A 134 9.25 3.03 -3.94
CA ASN A 134 9.17 2.10 -2.81
C ASN A 134 8.69 2.70 -1.47
N VAL A 135 8.26 3.96 -1.45
CA VAL A 135 7.72 4.62 -0.25
C VAL A 135 6.20 4.68 -0.34
N THR A 136 5.53 4.24 0.72
CA THR A 136 4.07 4.37 0.86
C THR A 136 3.72 5.82 1.16
N SER A 137 2.73 6.36 0.44
CA SER A 137 2.21 7.70 0.65
C SER A 137 1.50 7.87 2.00
N ALA A 138 1.18 9.12 2.35
CA ALA A 138 0.10 9.37 3.30
C ALA A 138 -1.24 8.81 2.77
N ALA A 139 -2.19 8.56 3.67
CA ALA A 139 -3.51 8.06 3.28
C ALA A 139 -4.30 9.15 2.52
N PHE A 140 -4.99 8.71 1.48
CA PHE A 140 -5.97 9.48 0.72
C PHE A 140 -7.38 8.93 1.01
N THR A 141 -8.41 9.72 0.74
CA THR A 141 -9.81 9.30 0.94
C THR A 141 -10.56 9.33 -0.39
N SER A 142 -10.94 8.17 -0.91
CA SER A 142 -11.64 8.10 -2.18
C SER A 142 -13.05 8.69 -2.11
N THR A 143 -13.45 9.40 -3.17
CA THR A 143 -14.84 9.84 -3.39
C THR A 143 -15.69 8.83 -4.16
N ALA A 144 -15.13 7.66 -4.52
CA ALA A 144 -15.84 6.64 -5.29
C ALA A 144 -16.96 6.02 -4.45
N VAL A 145 -18.12 5.89 -5.07
CA VAL A 145 -19.31 5.23 -4.49
C VAL A 145 -19.41 3.77 -4.91
N THR A 146 -18.95 3.45 -6.12
CA THR A 146 -18.99 2.11 -6.73
C THR A 146 -17.60 1.66 -7.15
N PRO A 147 -17.32 0.34 -7.15
CA PRO A 147 -16.14 -0.21 -7.81
C PRO A 147 -16.08 0.21 -9.28
N LEU A 148 -14.88 0.26 -9.85
CA LEU A 148 -14.60 0.69 -11.22
C LEU A 148 -15.07 2.12 -11.58
N CYS A 149 -15.59 2.90 -10.63
CA CYS A 149 -16.34 4.13 -10.92
C CYS A 149 -17.46 3.88 -11.96
N ALA A 150 -18.12 2.72 -11.88
CA ALA A 150 -19.22 2.37 -12.78
C ALA A 150 -20.44 3.31 -12.58
N ALA A 151 -21.33 3.33 -13.58
CA ALA A 151 -22.55 4.14 -13.63
C ALA A 151 -22.33 5.67 -13.75
N GLY A 152 -21.33 6.08 -14.53
CA GLY A 152 -21.07 7.50 -14.83
C GLY A 152 -20.34 8.25 -13.71
N ALA A 153 -19.78 7.53 -12.73
CA ALA A 153 -19.00 8.15 -11.67
C ALA A 153 -17.69 8.72 -12.24
N SER A 154 -17.36 9.94 -11.82
CA SER A 154 -16.13 10.61 -12.25
C SER A 154 -14.89 9.92 -11.64
N PRO A 155 -13.75 9.94 -12.34
CA PRO A 155 -12.48 9.53 -11.77
C PRO A 155 -12.21 10.26 -10.45
N THR A 156 -11.60 9.57 -9.49
CA THR A 156 -11.42 10.07 -8.12
C THR A 156 -10.03 10.61 -7.87
N ALA A 157 -9.08 10.28 -8.73
CA ALA A 157 -7.69 10.64 -8.60
C ALA A 157 -7.07 10.95 -9.95
N LYS A 158 -5.87 11.53 -9.91
CA LYS A 158 -5.07 11.83 -11.08
C LYS A 158 -3.61 11.44 -10.83
N LEU A 159 -3.05 10.68 -11.77
CA LEU A 159 -1.64 10.38 -11.88
C LEU A 159 -0.97 11.46 -12.72
N PHE A 160 0.20 11.91 -12.31
CA PHE A 160 1.06 12.81 -13.07
C PHE A 160 2.40 12.12 -13.31
N VAL A 161 2.86 12.14 -14.55
CA VAL A 161 4.20 11.68 -14.93
C VAL A 161 4.90 12.85 -15.64
N THR A 162 6.09 13.20 -15.18
CA THR A 162 6.84 14.34 -15.72
C THR A 162 8.27 13.96 -16.06
N ILE A 163 8.71 14.35 -17.25
CA ILE A 163 10.11 14.27 -17.71
C ILE A 163 10.63 15.69 -17.81
N LEU A 164 11.69 16.02 -17.05
CA LEU A 164 12.24 17.37 -17.05
C LEU A 164 12.88 17.71 -18.39
N ALA A 165 12.92 19.00 -18.73
CA ALA A 165 13.56 19.47 -19.95
C ALA A 165 15.04 19.03 -20.04
N THR A 166 15.77 19.03 -18.93
CA THR A 166 17.16 18.56 -18.86
C THR A 166 17.30 17.08 -19.17
N ASP A 167 16.35 16.26 -18.71
CA ASP A 167 16.36 14.82 -18.94
C ASP A 167 15.97 14.50 -20.39
N GLN A 168 15.04 15.26 -20.96
CA GLN A 168 14.72 15.20 -22.39
C GLN A 168 15.95 15.51 -23.25
N ASN A 169 16.78 16.48 -22.86
CA ASN A 169 18.01 16.82 -23.59
C ASN A 169 19.09 15.73 -23.52
N SER A 170 18.97 14.75 -22.62
CA SER A 170 19.84 13.57 -22.59
C SER A 170 19.38 12.46 -23.56
N MET A 171 18.16 12.57 -24.10
CA MET A 171 17.59 11.57 -24.98
C MET A 171 18.20 11.62 -26.38
N ILE A 172 18.51 10.45 -26.92
CA ILE A 172 18.97 10.29 -28.30
C ILE A 172 17.78 10.33 -29.26
N ALA A 173 17.85 11.19 -30.28
CA ALA A 173 16.81 11.32 -31.30
C ALA A 173 16.53 9.98 -32.00
N ASN A 174 15.24 9.69 -32.25
CA ASN A 174 14.73 8.44 -32.84
C ASN A 174 14.98 7.16 -32.02
N ALA A 175 15.55 7.24 -30.82
CA ALA A 175 15.63 6.11 -29.92
C ALA A 175 14.34 5.95 -29.11
N ALA A 176 13.87 4.71 -28.98
CA ALA A 176 12.74 4.40 -28.11
C ALA A 176 13.21 4.26 -26.66
N TYR A 177 12.46 4.88 -25.74
CA TYR A 177 12.61 4.76 -24.30
C TYR A 177 11.31 4.24 -23.71
N THR A 178 11.36 3.14 -22.98
CA THR A 178 10.19 2.52 -22.37
C THR A 178 10.44 2.21 -20.90
N GLY A 179 9.38 2.28 -20.10
CA GLY A 179 9.42 1.96 -18.69
C GLY A 179 8.07 1.43 -18.24
N VAL A 180 8.06 0.81 -17.07
CA VAL A 180 6.84 0.33 -16.42
C VAL A 180 6.78 0.99 -15.05
N LEU A 181 5.66 1.66 -14.79
CA LEU A 181 5.31 2.19 -13.47
C LEU A 181 4.30 1.25 -12.83
N THR A 182 4.67 0.66 -11.70
CA THR A 182 3.78 -0.16 -10.88
C THR A 182 3.20 0.68 -9.75
N LEU A 183 1.87 0.69 -9.63
CA LEU A 183 1.14 1.35 -8.55
C LEU A 183 0.50 0.29 -7.66
N LEU A 184 0.95 0.20 -6.42
CA LEU A 184 0.31 -0.62 -5.38
C LEU A 184 -0.62 0.26 -4.55
N VAL A 185 -1.93 0.00 -4.64
CA VAL A 185 -2.93 0.59 -3.73
C VAL A 185 -3.24 -0.37 -2.58
N THR A 186 -3.42 0.16 -1.37
CA THR A 186 -3.72 -0.64 -0.17
C THR A 186 -4.85 0.03 0.61
N PRO A 187 -5.91 -0.69 1.02
CA PRO A 187 -6.98 -0.10 1.83
C PRO A 187 -6.43 0.29 3.21
N GLN A 188 -7.03 1.31 3.84
CA GLN A 188 -6.69 1.77 5.20
C GLN A 188 -7.91 1.71 6.12
#